data_AF-A0A4Y2HI77-F1
#
_entry.id   AF-A0A4Y2HI77-F1
#
_cell.length_a   1.000
_cell.length_b   1.000
_cell.length_c   1.000
_cell.angle_alpha   90.00
_cell.angle_beta   90.00
_cell.angle_gamma   90.00
#
_symmetry.space_group_name_H-M   'P 1'
#
loop_
_entity.id
_entity.type
_entity.pdbx_description
1 polymer ?
#
loop_
_entity_poly.entity_id
_entity_poly.type
_entity_poly.pdbx_seq_one_letter_code
_entity_poly.pdbx_strand_id
1 'polypeptide(L)'
;MINAAVSCQNLRRLPRAILTSGAALSHDNARLNCAVVTQQLLEQFKWDVSDHPAYSYDISTSNFPLFFEFRNWLGGQSFQKNKEIQSSVKDHLTLLTKTFLETGIESLVHRHDKYLIFTAITTKNNHV
;
A
#
# COMPACT_ATOMS: atom_id res chain seq x y z
N MET A 1 6.71 -0.66 18.28
CA MET A 1 6.90 0.39 17.26
C MET A 1 7.78 -0.17 16.16
N ILE A 2 7.32 -0.23 14.91
CA ILE A 2 8.16 -0.62 13.77
C ILE A 2 9.08 0.58 13.47
N ASN A 3 10.33 0.35 13.06
CA ASN A 3 11.28 1.38 12.62
C ASN A 3 11.77 1.07 11.19
N ALA A 4 12.53 1.97 10.58
CA ALA A 4 12.99 1.81 9.19
C ALA A 4 13.78 0.50 8.96
N ALA A 5 14.61 0.08 9.93
CA ALA A 5 15.39 -1.15 9.84
C ALA A 5 14.49 -2.40 9.84
N VAL A 6 13.48 -2.44 10.70
CA VAL A 6 12.49 -3.54 10.73
C VAL A 6 11.65 -3.57 9.46
N SER A 7 11.26 -2.39 8.94
CA SER A 7 10.57 -2.28 7.64
C SER A 7 11.41 -2.87 6.50
N CYS A 8 12.68 -2.47 6.40
CA CYS A 8 13.63 -3.01 5.43
C CYS A 8 13.80 -4.53 5.55
N GLN A 9 13.84 -5.06 6.78
CA GLN A 9 13.93 -6.49 7.01
C GLN A 9 12.68 -7.23 6.52
N ASN A 10 11.49 -6.65 6.70
CA ASN A 10 10.24 -7.22 6.20
C ASN A 10 10.21 -7.22 4.66
N LEU A 11 10.65 -6.14 4.01
CA LEU A 11 10.76 -6.07 2.54
C LEU A 11 11.69 -7.16 1.99
N ARG A 12 12.82 -7.41 2.64
CA ARG A 12 13.76 -8.50 2.26
C ARG A 12 13.18 -9.91 2.45
N ARG A 13 12.14 -10.07 3.27
CA ARG A 13 11.47 -11.35 3.50
C ARG A 13 10.36 -11.64 2.48
N LEU A 14 10.05 -10.68 1.60
CA LEU A 14 9.05 -10.89 0.56
C LEU A 14 9.48 -12.05 -0.37
N PRO A 15 8.53 -12.87 -0.85
CA PRO A 15 8.81 -13.92 -1.82
C PRO A 15 9.51 -13.36 -3.06
N ARG A 16 10.47 -14.11 -3.61
CA ARG A 16 11.18 -13.72 -4.86
C ARG A 16 10.24 -13.46 -6.04
N ALA A 17 9.09 -14.14 -6.09
CA ALA A 17 8.07 -13.91 -7.11
C ALA A 17 7.45 -12.50 -7.07
N ILE A 18 7.54 -11.81 -5.92
CA ILE A 18 7.08 -10.42 -5.73
C ILE A 18 8.23 -9.43 -5.97
N LEU A 19 9.49 -9.85 -5.74
CA LEU A 19 10.70 -9.06 -6.00
C LEU A 19 11.04 -9.03 -7.50
N THR A 20 10.08 -8.63 -8.33
CA THR A 20 10.28 -8.41 -9.76
C THR A 20 10.92 -7.05 -10.00
N SER A 21 11.96 -7.00 -10.84
CA SER A 21 12.55 -5.74 -11.29
C SER A 21 11.52 -4.94 -12.08
N GLY A 22 11.46 -3.62 -11.87
CA GLY A 22 10.51 -2.74 -12.55
C GLY A 22 9.09 -2.74 -11.96
N ALA A 23 8.92 -3.27 -10.75
CA ALA A 23 7.68 -3.08 -10.01
C ALA A 23 7.58 -1.65 -9.44
N ALA A 24 6.38 -1.11 -9.38
CA ALA A 24 6.11 0.17 -8.73
C ALA A 24 5.55 -0.07 -7.31
N LEU A 25 6.21 0.51 -6.31
CA LEU A 25 5.75 0.51 -4.92
C LEU A 25 4.91 1.76 -4.66
N SER A 26 3.68 1.56 -4.17
CA SER A 26 2.83 2.61 -3.64
C SER A 26 2.82 2.55 -2.10
N HIS A 27 3.26 3.62 -1.46
CA HIS A 27 3.30 3.77 -0.01
C HIS A 27 3.08 5.24 0.39
N ASP A 28 2.76 5.48 1.66
CA ASP A 28 2.69 6.84 2.19
C ASP A 28 4.09 7.43 2.47
N ASN A 29 4.18 8.75 2.54
CA ASN A 29 5.42 9.46 2.90
C ASN A 29 5.71 9.43 4.41
N ALA A 30 5.34 8.36 5.10
CA ALA A 30 5.70 8.18 6.50
C ALA A 30 7.23 8.24 6.65
N ARG A 31 7.73 8.80 7.77
CA ARG A 31 9.18 8.99 8.01
C ARG A 31 10.01 7.72 7.82
N LEU A 32 9.43 6.54 8.07
CA LEU A 32 10.10 5.26 7.92
C LEU A 32 10.34 4.88 6.45
N ASN A 33 9.41 5.28 5.58
CA ASN A 33 9.44 5.00 4.16
C ASN A 33 10.40 5.93 3.42
N CYS A 34 10.49 7.19 3.86
CA CYS A 34 11.45 8.17 3.34
C CYS A 34 12.86 8.05 3.96
N ALA A 35 13.10 7.08 4.84
CA ALA A 35 14.42 6.90 5.44
C ALA A 35 15.44 6.45 4.38
N VAL A 36 16.67 6.96 4.47
CA VAL A 36 17.77 6.66 3.52
C VAL A 36 17.95 5.15 3.33
N VAL A 37 17.92 4.39 4.42
CA VAL A 37 18.06 2.92 4.38
C VAL A 37 16.95 2.23 3.59
N THR A 38 15.73 2.79 3.62
CA THR A 38 14.58 2.26 2.87
C THR A 38 14.71 2.62 1.40
N GLN A 39 15.09 3.85 1.08
CA GLN A 39 15.31 4.30 -0.31
C GLN A 39 16.41 3.46 -1.00
N GLN A 40 17.56 3.26 -0.35
CA GLN A 40 18.64 2.41 -0.87
C GLN A 40 18.20 0.97 -1.13
N LEU A 41 17.31 0.42 -0.29
CA LEU A 41 16.80 -0.93 -0.49
C LEU A 41 15.86 -1.02 -1.69
N LEU A 42 15.03 0.00 -1.92
CA LEU A 42 14.13 0.05 -3.09
C LEU A 42 14.92 0.19 -4.39
N GLU A 43 15.99 0.99 -4.40
CA GLU A 43 16.94 1.07 -5.51
C GLU A 43 17.59 -0.29 -5.80
N GLN A 44 17.98 -1.04 -4.77
CA GLN A 44 18.54 -2.39 -4.92
C GLN A 44 17.55 -3.35 -5.59
N PHE A 45 16.25 -3.21 -5.28
CA PHE A 45 15.19 -3.99 -5.94
C PHE A 45 14.82 -3.47 -7.34
N LYS A 46 15.35 -2.31 -7.76
CA LYS A 46 14.95 -1.60 -8.98
C LYS A 46 13.44 -1.37 -9.02
N TRP A 47 12.91 -0.93 -7.88
CA TRP A 47 11.51 -0.59 -7.72
C TRP A 47 11.33 0.91 -7.86
N ASP A 48 10.36 1.30 -8.68
CA ASP A 48 9.95 2.68 -8.79
C ASP A 48 9.06 3.02 -7.60
N VAL A 49 9.25 4.19 -7.00
CA VAL A 49 8.38 4.70 -5.94
C VAL A 49 7.38 5.64 -6.58
N SER A 50 6.09 5.34 -6.44
CA SER A 50 5.03 6.23 -6.93
C SER A 50 5.09 7.56 -6.15
N ASP A 51 5.19 8.66 -6.88
CA ASP A 51 5.20 10.01 -6.31
C ASP A 51 3.88 10.26 -5.56
N HIS A 52 3.97 10.39 -4.24
CA HIS A 52 2.83 10.72 -3.41
C HIS A 52 2.99 12.15 -2.86
N PRO A 53 1.99 13.02 -3.02
CA PRO A 53 1.98 14.32 -2.36
C PRO A 53 1.88 14.15 -0.85
N ALA A 54 2.43 15.08 -0.08
CA ALA A 54 2.26 15.07 1.37
C ALA A 54 0.76 15.10 1.72
N TYR A 55 0.28 14.07 2.42
CA TYR A 55 -1.08 13.98 2.98
C TYR A 55 -2.25 13.92 1.99
N SER A 56 -2.09 13.33 0.79
CA SER A 56 -3.24 13.06 -0.10
C SER A 56 -4.03 11.83 0.36
N TYR A 57 -4.98 12.07 1.28
CA TYR A 57 -5.84 11.04 1.84
C TYR A 57 -6.54 10.18 0.77
N ASP A 58 -6.99 10.77 -0.34
CA ASP A 58 -7.74 10.07 -1.40
C ASP A 58 -6.95 8.98 -2.14
N ILE A 59 -5.61 9.04 -2.11
CA ILE A 59 -4.71 8.05 -2.73
C ILE A 59 -4.09 7.11 -1.69
N SER A 60 -4.38 7.32 -0.40
CA SER A 60 -3.83 6.51 0.67
C SER A 60 -4.18 5.03 0.47
N THR A 61 -3.20 4.16 0.66
CA THR A 61 -3.37 2.70 0.68
C THR A 61 -4.43 2.26 1.70
N SER A 62 -4.70 3.05 2.74
CA SER A 62 -5.81 2.84 3.69
C SER A 62 -7.19 2.84 3.04
N ASN A 63 -7.35 3.51 1.90
CA ASN A 63 -8.59 3.53 1.13
C ASN A 63 -8.65 2.39 0.11
N PHE A 64 -7.73 1.43 0.17
CA PHE A 64 -7.83 0.20 -0.61
C PHE A 64 -9.03 -0.62 -0.11
N PRO A 65 -9.90 -1.14 -1.00
CA PRO A 65 -11.14 -1.82 -0.59
C PRO A 65 -10.92 -2.98 0.40
N LEU A 66 -9.75 -3.60 0.37
CA LEU A 66 -9.34 -4.63 1.33
C LEU A 66 -9.43 -4.17 2.79
N PHE A 67 -9.03 -2.94 3.12
CA PHE A 67 -9.08 -2.47 4.51
C PHE A 67 -10.51 -2.28 5.00
N PHE A 68 -11.41 -1.84 4.12
CA PHE A 68 -12.83 -1.72 4.43
C PHE A 68 -13.46 -3.11 4.63
N GLU A 69 -13.13 -4.05 3.75
CA GLU A 69 -13.53 -5.45 3.84
C GLU A 69 -13.08 -6.05 5.18
N PHE A 70 -11.79 -5.92 5.53
CA PHE A 70 -11.26 -6.40 6.81
C PHE A 70 -11.92 -5.77 8.01
N ARG A 71 -12.19 -4.46 7.97
CA ARG A 71 -12.85 -3.77 9.08
C ARG A 71 -14.24 -4.35 9.33
N ASN A 72 -14.98 -4.65 8.27
CA ASN A 72 -16.30 -5.25 8.38
C ASN A 72 -16.20 -6.70 8.87
N TRP A 73 -15.28 -7.48 8.33
CA TRP A 73 -15.06 -8.88 8.74
C TRP A 73 -14.58 -9.02 10.19
N LEU A 74 -13.72 -8.11 10.66
CA LEU A 74 -13.26 -8.05 12.06
C LEU A 74 -14.36 -7.54 13.01
N GLY A 75 -15.32 -6.77 12.51
CA GLY A 75 -16.39 -6.15 13.28
C GLY A 75 -17.36 -7.18 13.86
N GLY A 76 -16.98 -7.81 14.96
CA GLY A 76 -17.77 -8.85 15.62
C GLY A 76 -16.97 -10.09 15.99
N GLN A 77 -15.71 -10.16 15.58
CA GLN A 77 -14.82 -11.26 15.97
C GLN A 77 -14.08 -10.92 17.27
N SER A 78 -13.90 -11.94 18.10
CA SER A 78 -13.09 -11.88 19.32
C SER A 78 -12.08 -13.01 19.27
N PHE A 79 -10.81 -12.66 19.40
CA PHE A 79 -9.71 -13.63 19.37
C PHE A 79 -9.03 -13.64 20.74
N GLN A 80 -8.78 -14.82 21.27
CA GLN A 80 -8.14 -14.98 22.58
C GLN A 80 -6.61 -15.00 22.47
N LYS A 81 -6.08 -15.32 21.29
CA LYS A 81 -4.63 -15.48 21.07
C LYS A 81 -4.19 -14.88 19.73
N ASN A 82 -2.96 -14.36 19.69
CA ASN A 82 -2.36 -13.83 18.46
C ASN A 82 -2.27 -14.87 17.33
N LYS A 83 -2.08 -16.15 17.67
CA LYS A 83 -2.04 -17.22 16.65
C LYS A 83 -3.38 -17.40 15.95
N GLU A 84 -4.48 -17.18 16.68
CA GLU A 84 -5.84 -17.36 16.19
C GLU A 84 -6.17 -16.28 15.15
N ILE A 85 -5.94 -15.01 15.48
CA ILE A 85 -6.12 -13.91 14.54
C ILE A 85 -5.21 -14.07 13.30
N GLN A 86 -3.97 -14.54 13.48
CA GLN A 86 -3.07 -14.78 12.34
C GLN A 86 -3.59 -15.86 11.39
N SER A 87 -4.11 -16.99 11.90
CA SER A 87 -4.71 -18.01 11.06
C SER A 87 -5.99 -17.50 10.39
N SER A 88 -6.89 -16.86 11.13
CA SER A 88 -8.17 -16.39 10.59
C SER A 88 -7.99 -15.32 9.51
N VAL A 89 -7.05 -14.40 9.68
CA VAL A 89 -6.70 -13.41 8.64
C VAL A 89 -6.16 -14.11 7.39
N LYS A 90 -5.31 -15.13 7.55
CA LYS A 90 -4.75 -15.87 6.41
C LYS A 90 -5.84 -16.64 5.65
N ASP A 91 -6.75 -17.28 6.36
CA ASP A 91 -7.86 -18.03 5.77
C ASP A 91 -8.81 -17.07 5.04
N HIS A 92 -9.10 -15.93 5.65
CA HIS A 92 -9.94 -14.89 5.05
C HIS A 92 -9.33 -14.29 3.77
N LEU A 93 -8.02 -13.99 3.77
CA LEU A 93 -7.31 -13.58 2.55
C LEU A 93 -7.38 -14.62 1.44
N THR A 94 -7.43 -15.91 1.80
CA THR A 94 -7.52 -17.01 0.84
C THR A 94 -8.93 -17.12 0.23
N LEU A 95 -9.95 -16.64 0.94
CA LEU A 95 -11.33 -16.58 0.45
C LEU A 95 -11.57 -15.37 -0.47
N LEU A 96 -10.72 -14.35 -0.43
CA LEU A 96 -10.84 -13.21 -1.33
C LEU A 96 -10.58 -13.66 -2.77
N THR A 97 -11.51 -13.30 -3.65
CA THR A 97 -11.41 -13.66 -5.06
C THR A 97 -10.33 -12.85 -5.75
N LYS A 98 -9.71 -13.44 -6.77
CA LYS A 98 -8.80 -12.71 -7.67
C LYS A 98 -9.46 -11.44 -8.22
N THR A 99 -10.73 -11.53 -8.60
CA THR A 99 -11.51 -10.42 -9.14
C THR A 99 -11.68 -9.27 -8.14
N PHE A 100 -11.86 -9.56 -6.85
CA PHE A 100 -11.93 -8.53 -5.82
C PHE A 100 -10.61 -7.75 -5.72
N LEU A 101 -9.48 -8.46 -5.76
CA LEU A 101 -8.16 -7.84 -5.72
C LEU A 101 -7.87 -7.02 -6.99
N GLU A 102 -8.21 -7.55 -8.17
CA GLU A 102 -8.07 -6.86 -9.45
C GLU A 102 -8.89 -5.56 -9.47
N THR A 103 -10.19 -5.62 -9.16
CA THR A 103 -11.05 -4.43 -9.06
C THR A 103 -10.51 -3.44 -8.03
N GLY A 104 -10.00 -3.93 -6.91
CA GLY A 104 -9.37 -3.09 -5.89
C GLY A 104 -8.17 -2.31 -6.45
N ILE A 105 -7.28 -2.98 -7.19
CA ILE A 105 -6.10 -2.36 -7.81
C ILE A 105 -6.53 -1.36 -8.88
N GLU A 106 -7.47 -1.72 -9.76
CA GLU A 106 -8.02 -0.82 -10.78
C GLU A 106 -8.62 0.45 -10.17
N SER A 107 -9.34 0.32 -9.05
CA SER A 107 -9.90 1.48 -8.34
C SER A 107 -8.82 2.41 -7.78
N LEU A 108 -7.66 1.87 -7.41
CA LEU A 108 -6.52 2.66 -6.94
C LEU A 108 -5.86 3.42 -8.09
N VAL A 109 -5.64 2.75 -9.22
CA VAL A 109 -5.12 3.37 -10.46
C VAL A 109 -6.03 4.52 -10.89
N HIS A 110 -7.35 4.28 -10.95
CA HIS A 110 -8.30 5.31 -11.34
C HIS A 110 -8.27 6.55 -10.42
N ARG A 111 -8.15 6.36 -9.10
CA ARG A 111 -8.02 7.47 -8.15
C ARG A 111 -6.71 8.23 -8.33
N HIS A 112 -5.62 7.51 -8.57
CA HIS A 112 -4.32 8.12 -8.84
C HIS A 112 -4.36 8.99 -10.10
N ASP A 113 -4.93 8.49 -11.20
CA ASP A 113 -5.08 9.24 -12.44
C ASP A 113 -5.96 10.48 -12.26
N LYS A 114 -7.09 10.33 -11.56
CA LYS A 114 -7.98 11.45 -11.24
C LYS A 114 -7.25 12.52 -10.43
N TYR A 115 -6.43 12.12 -9.46
CA TYR A 115 -5.63 13.04 -8.66
C TYR A 115 -4.59 13.79 -9.52
N LEU A 116 -3.83 13.08 -10.34
CA LEU A 116 -2.86 13.70 -11.25
C LEU A 116 -3.52 14.72 -12.18
N ILE A 117 -4.67 14.37 -12.77
CA ILE A 117 -5.44 15.30 -13.62
C ILE A 117 -5.88 16.54 -12.82
N PHE A 118 -6.41 16.36 -11.61
CA PHE A 118 -6.82 17.46 -10.75
C PHE A 118 -5.66 18.40 -10.40
N THR A 119 -4.50 17.86 -10.03
CA THR A 119 -3.29 18.67 -9.75
C THR A 119 -2.79 19.43 -10.98
N ALA A 120 -2.83 18.81 -12.16
CA ALA A 120 -2.44 19.48 -13.40
C ALA A 120 -3.36 20.66 -13.75
N ILE A 121 -4.67 20.51 -13.58
CA ILE A 121 -5.66 21.58 -13.82
C ILE A 121 -5.48 22.73 -12.82
N THR A 122 -5.35 22.41 -11.53
CA THR A 122 -5.19 23.43 -10.47
C THR A 122 -3.88 24.21 -10.61
N THR A 123 -2.78 23.53 -10.94
CA THR A 123 -1.50 24.21 -11.21
C THR A 123 -1.60 25.13 -12.43
N LYS A 124 -2.25 24.70 -13.50
CA LYS A 124 -2.46 25.52 -14.71
C LYS A 124 -3.31 26.77 -14.44
N ASN A 125 -4.29 26.68 -13.56
CA ASN A 125 -5.18 27.79 -13.21
C ASN A 125 -4.57 28.78 -12.22
N ASN A 126 -3.53 28.40 -11.47
CA ASN A 126 -2.82 29.26 -10.52
C ASN A 126 -1.63 30.01 -11.14
N HIS A 127 -1.36 29.81 -12.43
CA HIS A 127 -0.34 30.53 -13.21
C HIS A 127 -0.95 31.56 -14.18
N VAL A 128 -2.16 32.06 -13.89
CA VAL A 128 -2.81 33.20 -14.57
C VAL A 128 -2.96 34.36 -13.59
#